data_AF-A0A369QQD8-F1
#
_entry.id   AF-A0A369QQD8-F1
#
_cell.length_a   1.000
_cell.length_b   1.000
_cell.length_c   1.000
_cell.angle_alpha   90.00
_cell.angle_beta   90.00
_cell.angle_gamma   90.00
#
_symmetry.space_group_name_H-M   'P 1'
#
loop_
_entity.id
_entity.type
_entity.pdbx_description
1 polymer ?
#
loop_
_entity_poly.entity_id
_entity_poly.type
_entity_poly.pdbx_seq_one_letter_code
_entity_poly.pdbx_strand_id
1 'polypeptide(L)'
;MYCVVMAVGAVLLVSGLGVSGTRLARGGAARLTPAMRRALALGLWLSCVLTLVTAGVLSSGTSHFVGTPWPDAATLPLLGWSAEVGDLRPAHFLALHAMQALPLAPLLAERLAPAGALRFVGIAAALWVALTAAVFAVAGCPATTRRAGATLSHTRLRPMASAETTL
;
A
#
# COMPACT_ATOMS: atom_id res chain seq x y z
N MET A 1 26.35 8.22 -6.65
CA MET A 1 26.71 6.90 -6.11
C MET A 1 25.84 6.47 -4.93
N TYR A 2 25.41 7.36 -4.02
CA TYR A 2 24.60 6.99 -2.85
C TYR A 2 23.28 6.26 -3.17
N CYS A 3 22.48 6.75 -4.13
CA CYS A 3 21.19 6.14 -4.46
C CYS A 3 21.31 4.67 -4.93
N VAL A 4 22.38 4.35 -5.68
CA VAL A 4 22.63 2.99 -6.17
C VAL A 4 22.98 2.06 -5.00
N VAL A 5 23.83 2.50 -4.07
CA VAL A 5 24.20 1.72 -2.89
C VAL A 5 22.98 1.46 -2.01
N MET A 6 22.13 2.47 -1.79
CA MET A 6 20.90 2.30 -1.01
C MET A 6 19.90 1.36 -1.69
N ALA A 7 19.74 1.47 -3.02
CA ALA A 7 18.86 0.57 -3.79
C ALA A 7 19.33 -0.88 -3.71
N VAL A 8 20.64 -1.13 -3.88
CA VAL A 8 21.22 -2.48 -3.73
C VAL A 8 21.00 -3.01 -2.32
N GLY A 9 21.25 -2.18 -1.29
CA GLY A 9 21.01 -2.56 0.11
C GLY A 9 19.55 -2.94 0.37
N ALA A 10 18.60 -2.18 -0.15
CA ALA A 10 17.17 -2.46 -0.02
C ALA A 10 16.78 -3.79 -0.71
N VAL A 11 17.27 -4.03 -1.94
CA VAL A 11 17.00 -5.28 -2.67
C VAL A 11 17.57 -6.48 -1.91
N LEU A 12 18.79 -6.38 -1.38
CA LEU A 12 19.41 -7.46 -0.59
C LEU A 12 18.61 -7.75 0.68
N LEU A 13 18.21 -6.71 1.42
CA LEU A 13 17.42 -6.84 2.64
C LEU A 13 16.08 -7.54 2.37
N VAL A 14 15.35 -7.08 1.34
CA VAL A 14 14.05 -7.64 0.97
C VAL A 14 14.21 -9.07 0.44
N SER A 15 15.24 -9.37 -0.34
CA SER A 15 15.55 -10.72 -0.83
C SER A 15 15.84 -11.69 0.32
N GLY A 16 16.48 -11.20 1.39
CA GLY A 16 16.69 -11.97 2.62
C GLY A 16 15.39 -12.49 3.25
N LEU A 17 14.29 -11.74 3.14
CA LEU A 17 12.96 -12.20 3.57
C LEU A 17 12.49 -13.40 2.74
N GLY A 18 12.60 -13.33 1.42
CA GLY A 18 12.26 -14.46 0.53
C GLY A 18 13.07 -15.72 0.85
N VAL A 19 14.39 -15.57 1.06
CA VAL A 19 15.26 -16.67 1.47
C VAL A 19 14.80 -17.26 2.81
N SER A 20 14.51 -16.42 3.80
CA SER A 20 14.01 -16.86 5.11
C SER A 20 12.68 -17.62 5.00
N GLY A 21 11.77 -17.13 4.16
CA GLY A 21 10.50 -17.79 3.85
C GLY A 21 10.69 -19.17 3.22
N THR A 22 11.64 -19.34 2.31
CA THR A 22 11.96 -20.66 1.74
C THR A 22 12.51 -21.65 2.75
N ARG A 23 13.41 -21.21 3.64
CA ARG A 23 13.97 -22.06 4.68
C ARG A 23 12.86 -22.53 5.63
N LEU A 24 11.95 -21.63 5.96
CA LEU A 24 10.82 -21.95 6.82
C LEU A 24 9.83 -22.94 6.16
N ALA A 25 9.55 -22.76 4.87
CA ALA A 25 8.72 -23.67 4.09
C ALA A 25 9.34 -25.08 3.97
N ARG A 26 10.67 -25.17 3.86
CA ARG A 26 11.42 -26.44 3.73
C ARG A 26 11.69 -27.17 5.06
N GLY A 27 11.18 -26.67 6.18
CA GLY A 27 11.29 -27.35 7.48
C GLY A 27 12.06 -26.59 8.57
N GLY A 28 12.42 -25.32 8.35
CA GLY A 28 13.21 -24.50 9.28
C GLY A 28 12.58 -24.18 10.65
N ALA A 29 11.42 -24.76 11.00
CA ALA A 29 10.80 -24.59 12.31
C ALA A 29 9.91 -25.78 12.70
N ALA A 30 10.53 -26.86 13.17
CA ALA A 30 9.82 -28.08 13.62
C ALA A 30 8.92 -27.83 14.86
N ARG A 31 9.15 -26.75 15.61
CA ARG A 31 8.39 -26.40 16.82
C ARG A 31 7.08 -25.64 16.56
N LEU A 32 6.86 -25.15 15.34
CA LEU A 32 5.67 -24.37 15.01
C LEU A 32 4.55 -25.27 14.50
N THR A 33 3.30 -24.87 14.75
CA THR A 33 2.15 -25.52 14.12
C THR A 33 2.25 -25.41 12.59
N PRO A 34 1.69 -26.37 11.84
CA PRO A 34 1.73 -26.32 10.38
C PRO A 34 1.12 -25.03 9.80
N ALA A 35 0.05 -24.50 10.41
CA ALA A 35 -0.60 -23.28 9.97
C ALA A 35 0.25 -22.04 10.25
N MET A 36 0.85 -21.91 11.44
CA MET A 36 1.78 -20.83 11.76
C MET A 36 3.00 -20.84 10.84
N ARG A 37 3.61 -22.01 10.61
CA ARG A 37 4.77 -22.14 9.71
C ARG A 37 4.42 -21.70 8.28
N ARG A 38 3.25 -22.09 7.78
CA ARG A 38 2.77 -21.69 6.45
C ARG A 38 2.50 -20.19 6.38
N ALA A 39 1.89 -19.60 7.41
CA ALA A 39 1.58 -18.18 7.45
C ALA A 39 2.84 -17.31 7.45
N LEU A 40 3.85 -17.68 8.26
CA LEU A 40 5.14 -17.00 8.27
C LEU A 40 5.88 -17.14 6.93
N ALA A 41 5.91 -18.35 6.36
CA ALA A 41 6.57 -18.59 5.08
C ALA A 41 5.92 -17.78 3.95
N LEU A 42 4.58 -17.78 3.87
CA LEU A 42 3.83 -16.98 2.90
C LEU A 42 4.01 -15.48 3.17
N GLY A 43 3.94 -15.03 4.42
CA GLY A 43 4.12 -13.61 4.77
C GLY A 43 5.48 -13.08 4.31
N LEU A 44 6.55 -13.85 4.55
CA LEU A 44 7.90 -13.51 4.11
C LEU A 44 8.04 -13.48 2.59
N TRP A 45 7.50 -14.49 1.90
CA TRP A 45 7.51 -14.55 0.43
C TRP A 45 6.72 -13.42 -0.21
N LEU A 46 5.51 -13.16 0.29
CA LEU A 46 4.64 -12.11 -0.24
C LEU A 46 5.23 -10.73 0.05
N SER A 47 5.76 -10.49 1.25
CA SER A 47 6.49 -9.25 1.53
C SER A 47 7.65 -9.07 0.57
N CYS A 48 8.44 -10.10 0.30
CA CYS A 48 9.54 -10.01 -0.66
C CYS A 48 9.04 -9.63 -2.07
N VAL A 49 8.13 -10.42 -2.63
CA VAL A 49 7.71 -10.28 -4.03
C VAL A 49 6.94 -8.98 -4.25
N LEU A 50 5.91 -8.71 -3.44
CA LEU A 50 5.06 -7.53 -3.60
C LEU A 50 5.85 -6.24 -3.35
N THR A 51 6.80 -6.25 -2.40
CA THR A 51 7.64 -5.07 -2.12
C THR A 51 8.55 -4.78 -3.29
N LEU A 52 9.22 -5.79 -3.87
CA LEU A 52 10.08 -5.58 -5.04
C LEU A 52 9.31 -4.99 -6.23
N VAL A 53 8.09 -5.46 -6.46
CA VAL A 53 7.22 -4.92 -7.53
C VAL A 53 6.81 -3.48 -7.24
N THR A 54 6.22 -3.21 -6.07
CA THR A 54 5.71 -1.88 -5.72
C THR A 54 6.83 -0.85 -5.56
N ALA A 55 7.93 -1.22 -4.90
CA ALA A 55 9.10 -0.36 -4.74
C ALA A 55 9.81 -0.09 -6.07
N GLY A 56 9.88 -1.10 -6.96
CA GLY A 56 10.43 -0.93 -8.30
C GLY A 56 9.72 0.19 -9.05
N VAL A 57 8.38 0.14 -9.09
CA VAL A 57 7.57 1.19 -9.73
C VAL A 57 7.73 2.54 -9.01
N LEU A 58 7.65 2.56 -7.68
CA LEU A 58 7.84 3.77 -6.87
C LEU A 58 9.20 4.45 -7.13
N SER A 59 10.26 3.66 -7.30
CA SER A 59 11.63 4.15 -7.51
C SER A 59 11.91 4.58 -8.96
N SER A 60 11.11 4.11 -9.91
CA SER A 60 11.28 4.44 -11.33
C SER A 60 10.66 5.79 -11.72
N GLY A 61 9.71 6.29 -10.92
CA GLY A 61 9.06 7.58 -11.13
C GLY A 61 9.83 8.76 -10.53
N THR A 62 9.46 9.97 -10.94
CA THR A 62 9.95 11.22 -10.33
C THR A 62 9.19 11.62 -9.07
N SER A 63 8.06 10.97 -8.79
CA SER A 63 7.20 11.20 -7.63
C SER A 63 6.51 9.90 -7.21
N HIS A 64 6.06 9.84 -5.95
CA HIS A 64 5.20 8.78 -5.43
C HIS A 64 3.72 8.98 -5.82
N PHE A 65 3.39 10.13 -6.39
CA PHE A 65 2.08 10.43 -6.92
C PHE A 65 1.97 10.05 -8.40
N VAL A 66 0.82 9.50 -8.76
CA VAL A 66 0.37 9.33 -10.14
C VAL A 66 -0.57 10.50 -10.44
N GLY A 67 -0.04 11.52 -11.10
CA GLY A 67 -0.69 12.81 -11.34
C GLY A 67 -0.12 13.94 -10.49
N THR A 68 -0.72 15.13 -10.63
CA THR A 68 -0.26 16.35 -9.94
C THR A 68 -1.32 16.79 -8.93
N PRO A 69 -1.06 16.69 -7.61
CA PRO A 69 -2.01 17.18 -6.61
C PRO A 69 -2.08 18.71 -6.62
N TRP A 70 -3.22 19.25 -6.18
CA TRP A 70 -3.36 20.68 -5.95
C TRP A 70 -2.58 21.12 -4.69
N PRO A 71 -2.23 22.42 -4.54
CA PRO A 71 -1.51 22.91 -3.36
C PRO A 71 -2.22 22.59 -2.03
N ASP A 72 -3.55 22.57 -2.03
CA ASP A 72 -4.40 22.28 -0.86
C ASP A 72 -5.01 20.86 -0.90
N ALA A 73 -4.33 19.92 -1.58
CA ALA A 73 -4.84 18.57 -1.76
C ALA A 73 -5.10 17.87 -0.41
N ALA A 74 -6.27 17.25 -0.30
CA ALA A 74 -6.63 16.49 0.89
C ALA A 74 -5.72 15.27 1.05
N THR A 75 -5.23 15.05 2.27
CA THR A 75 -4.43 13.88 2.63
C THR A 75 -5.05 13.14 3.81
N LEU A 76 -4.80 11.84 3.89
CA LEU A 76 -5.20 11.04 5.04
C LEU A 76 -4.48 11.54 6.31
N PRO A 77 -5.21 11.81 7.41
CA PRO A 77 -4.59 12.21 8.66
C PRO A 77 -3.63 11.12 9.14
N LEU A 78 -2.51 11.51 9.75
CA LEU A 78 -1.36 10.68 10.19
C LEU A 78 -0.46 10.16 9.06
N LEU A 79 -1.02 9.58 8.00
CA LEU A 79 -0.22 8.88 6.99
C LEU A 79 0.23 9.83 5.86
N GLY A 80 -0.47 10.95 5.67
CA GLY A 80 -0.14 11.94 4.64
C GLY A 80 -0.30 11.42 3.22
N TRP A 81 -0.98 10.29 3.03
CA TRP A 81 -1.30 9.72 1.72
C TRP A 81 -2.32 10.59 1.00
N SER A 82 -2.14 10.80 -0.30
CA SER A 82 -3.09 11.62 -1.06
C SER A 82 -4.46 10.96 -1.10
N ALA A 83 -5.51 11.75 -0.84
CA ALA A 83 -6.90 11.34 -1.03
C ALA A 83 -7.48 11.84 -2.37
N GLU A 84 -6.68 12.57 -3.15
CA GLU A 84 -7.12 13.22 -4.38
C GLU A 84 -6.51 12.62 -5.65
N VAL A 85 -5.21 12.31 -5.62
CA VAL A 85 -4.47 11.68 -6.73
C VAL A 85 -4.00 10.29 -6.34
N GLY A 86 -3.64 9.47 -7.33
CA GLY A 86 -3.07 8.15 -7.07
C GLY A 86 -1.79 8.26 -6.24
N ASP A 87 -1.72 7.54 -5.12
CA ASP A 87 -0.54 7.46 -4.26
C ASP A 87 -0.07 6.02 -4.20
N LEU A 88 1.19 5.75 -4.55
CA LEU A 88 1.75 4.41 -4.60
C LEU A 88 2.22 3.91 -3.21
N ARG A 89 2.35 4.81 -2.22
CA ARG A 89 2.81 4.47 -0.86
C ARG A 89 1.91 3.48 -0.11
N PRO A 90 0.56 3.59 -0.15
CA PRO A 90 -0.32 2.62 0.50
C PRO A 90 -0.12 1.18 -0.01
N ALA A 91 0.05 1.00 -1.33
CA ALA A 91 0.30 -0.32 -1.91
C ALA A 91 1.64 -0.90 -1.46
N HIS A 92 2.70 -0.08 -1.47
CA HIS A 92 4.01 -0.47 -0.97
C HIS A 92 4.00 -0.80 0.54
N PHE A 93 3.25 -0.03 1.32
CA PHE A 93 3.07 -0.28 2.75
C PHE A 93 2.41 -1.64 2.98
N LEU A 94 1.29 -1.93 2.32
CA LEU A 94 0.61 -3.23 2.43
C LEU A 94 1.50 -4.39 1.99
N ALA A 95 2.28 -4.20 0.92
CA ALA A 95 3.26 -5.18 0.46
C ALA A 95 4.27 -5.53 1.57
N LEU A 96 4.89 -4.53 2.19
CA LEU A 96 5.85 -4.74 3.28
C LEU A 96 5.22 -5.47 4.48
N HIS A 97 3.99 -5.10 4.85
CA HIS A 97 3.36 -5.57 6.09
C HIS A 97 2.73 -6.97 5.99
N ALA A 98 2.82 -7.65 4.84
CA ALA A 98 2.33 -9.03 4.70
C ALA A 98 2.98 -9.99 5.72
N MET A 99 4.27 -9.79 6.02
CA MET A 99 5.03 -10.57 6.99
C MET A 99 4.51 -10.44 8.43
N GLN A 100 3.90 -9.30 8.78
CA GLN A 100 3.32 -9.07 10.11
C GLN A 100 1.85 -9.49 10.15
N ALA A 101 1.10 -9.27 9.07
CA ALA A 101 -0.34 -9.53 9.03
C ALA A 101 -0.68 -11.03 8.93
N LEU A 102 0.02 -11.78 8.07
CA LEU A 102 -0.34 -13.19 7.86
C LEU A 102 -0.19 -14.09 9.09
N PRO A 103 0.83 -13.95 9.95
CA PRO A 103 0.94 -14.73 11.18
C PRO A 103 -0.21 -14.51 12.18
N LEU A 104 -0.98 -13.43 12.05
CA LEU A 104 -2.16 -13.20 12.90
C LEU A 104 -3.33 -14.12 12.52
N ALA A 105 -3.43 -14.53 11.25
CA ALA A 105 -4.49 -15.41 10.77
C ALA A 105 -4.56 -16.77 11.50
N PRO A 106 -3.46 -17.55 11.63
CA PRO A 106 -3.49 -18.81 12.37
C PRO A 106 -3.64 -18.60 13.88
N LEU A 107 -3.15 -17.50 14.48
CA LEU A 107 -3.36 -17.22 15.91
C LEU A 107 -4.85 -17.16 16.28
N LEU A 108 -5.67 -16.61 15.38
CA LEU A 108 -7.11 -16.56 15.55
C LEU A 108 -7.77 -17.89 15.17
N ALA A 109 -7.40 -18.46 14.01
CA ALA A 109 -8.06 -19.65 13.48
C ALA A 109 -7.80 -20.90 14.34
N GLU A 110 -6.63 -21.04 14.93
CA GLU A 110 -6.32 -22.18 15.82
C GLU A 110 -7.16 -22.15 17.10
N ARG A 111 -7.62 -20.97 17.55
CA ARG A 111 -8.49 -20.83 18.72
C ARG A 111 -9.96 -21.09 18.42
N LEU A 112 -10.42 -20.74 17.21
CA LEU A 112 -11.84 -20.77 16.85
C LEU A 112 -12.23 -21.99 16.01
N ALA A 113 -11.36 -22.42 15.11
CA ALA A 113 -11.63 -23.46 14.12
C ALA A 113 -10.32 -24.17 13.69
N PRO A 114 -9.69 -24.95 14.59
CA PRO A 114 -8.37 -25.54 14.36
C PRO A 114 -8.30 -26.42 13.10
N ALA A 115 -9.36 -27.16 12.79
CA ALA A 115 -9.45 -27.97 11.57
C ALA A 115 -9.39 -27.14 10.27
N GLY A 116 -9.77 -25.86 10.32
CA GLY A 116 -9.78 -24.95 9.17
C GLY A 116 -8.56 -24.03 9.08
N ALA A 117 -7.65 -24.04 10.06
CA ALA A 117 -6.60 -23.04 10.19
C ALA A 117 -5.69 -22.92 8.96
N LEU A 118 -5.27 -24.03 8.36
CA LEU A 118 -4.46 -24.02 7.13
C LEU A 118 -5.18 -23.38 5.94
N ARG A 119 -6.49 -23.66 5.80
CA ARG A 119 -7.31 -23.12 4.72
C ARG A 119 -7.55 -21.62 4.93
N PHE A 120 -7.78 -21.22 6.18
CA PHE A 120 -7.91 -19.82 6.57
C PHE A 120 -6.65 -19.01 6.25
N VAL A 121 -5.45 -19.54 6.52
CA VAL A 121 -4.18 -18.91 6.13
C VAL A 121 -4.09 -18.69 4.62
N GLY A 122 -4.49 -19.69 3.82
CA GLY A 122 -4.50 -19.56 2.36
C GLY A 122 -5.44 -18.46 1.87
N ILE A 123 -6.64 -18.37 2.44
CA ILE A 123 -7.62 -17.32 2.12
C ILE A 123 -7.08 -15.95 2.54
N ALA A 124 -6.54 -15.83 3.76
CA ALA A 124 -5.95 -14.57 4.24
C ALA A 124 -4.80 -14.09 3.34
N ALA A 125 -3.93 -15.00 2.89
CA ALA A 125 -2.87 -14.70 1.94
C ALA A 125 -3.42 -14.20 0.60
N ALA A 126 -4.42 -14.88 0.03
CA ALA A 126 -5.04 -14.47 -1.23
C ALA A 126 -5.73 -13.10 -1.11
N LEU A 127 -6.45 -12.86 -0.01
CA LEU A 127 -7.09 -11.58 0.27
C LEU A 127 -6.06 -10.45 0.43
N TRP A 128 -4.92 -10.72 1.09
CA TRP A 128 -3.86 -9.74 1.23
C TRP A 128 -3.23 -9.35 -0.11
N VAL A 129 -2.98 -10.34 -0.97
CA VAL A 129 -2.50 -10.11 -2.35
C VAL A 129 -3.53 -9.30 -3.14
N ALA A 130 -4.80 -9.70 -3.10
CA ALA A 130 -5.87 -9.03 -3.81
C ALA A 130 -6.05 -7.57 -3.34
N LEU A 131 -6.00 -7.32 -2.03
CA LEU A 131 -6.05 -5.98 -1.45
C LEU A 131 -4.86 -5.13 -1.92
N THR A 132 -3.65 -5.67 -1.84
CA THR A 132 -2.43 -4.95 -2.26
C THR A 132 -2.49 -4.62 -3.76
N ALA A 133 -2.90 -5.58 -4.59
CA ALA A 133 -3.04 -5.41 -6.03
C ALA A 133 -4.15 -4.42 -6.39
N ALA A 134 -5.28 -4.45 -5.71
CA ALA A 134 -6.38 -3.50 -5.91
C ALA A 134 -5.95 -2.07 -5.56
N VAL A 135 -5.30 -1.87 -4.41
CA VAL A 135 -4.77 -0.56 -4.01
C VAL A 135 -3.72 -0.07 -5.00
N PHE A 136 -2.83 -0.95 -5.47
CA PHE A 136 -1.84 -0.62 -6.48
C PHE A 136 -2.46 -0.23 -7.82
N ALA A 137 -3.46 -0.98 -8.28
CA ALA A 137 -4.16 -0.71 -9.54
C ALA A 137 -4.94 0.61 -9.49
N VAL A 138 -5.65 0.88 -8.39
CA VAL A 138 -6.37 2.14 -8.18
C VAL A 138 -5.39 3.32 -8.14
N ALA A 139 -4.24 3.16 -7.48
CA ALA A 139 -3.20 4.19 -7.44
C ALA A 139 -2.53 4.41 -8.81
N GLY A 140 -2.39 3.36 -9.64
CA GLY A 140 -1.82 3.43 -10.98
C GLY A 140 -2.79 3.97 -12.04
N CYS A 141 -4.10 3.92 -11.79
CA CYS A 141 -5.08 4.60 -12.63
C CYS A 141 -5.01 6.12 -12.37
N PRO A 142 -4.82 6.95 -13.41
CA PRO A 142 -4.99 8.39 -13.27
C PRO A 142 -6.45 8.63 -12.84
N ALA A 143 -6.66 9.00 -11.59
CA ALA A 143 -7.99 9.36 -11.13
C ALA A 143 -8.42 10.60 -11.91
N THR A 144 -9.34 10.43 -12.87
CA THR A 144 -10.05 11.55 -13.49
C THR A 144 -10.74 12.31 -12.36
N THR A 145 -10.19 13.48 -12.05
CA THR A 145 -10.60 14.41 -11.00
C THR A 145 -12.09 14.32 -10.65
N ARG A 146 -12.39 13.80 -9.45
CA ARG A 146 -13.74 13.88 -8.86
C ARG A 146 -13.94 15.28 -8.27
N ARG A 147 -13.99 16.30 -9.13
CA ARG A 147 -14.44 17.65 -8.77
C ARG A 147 -15.24 18.33 -9.89
N ALA A 148 -16.09 17.58 -10.58
CA ALA A 148 -17.28 18.15 -11.22
C ALA A 148 -18.39 18.20 -10.15
N GLY A 149 -18.45 19.25 -9.33
CA GLY A 149 -19.56 19.40 -8.37
C GLY A 149 -19.43 20.47 -7.29
N ALA A 150 -18.23 21.01 -7.02
CA ALA A 150 -18.04 22.00 -5.96
C ALA A 150 -17.84 23.44 -6.47
N THR A 151 -18.41 23.76 -7.64
CA THR A 151 -18.45 25.13 -8.17
C THR A 151 -19.90 25.61 -8.26
N LEU A 152 -20.65 25.49 -7.18
CA LEU A 152 -21.84 26.31 -6.97
C LEU A 152 -21.66 27.04 -5.63
N SER A 153 -21.96 28.33 -5.65
CA SER A 153 -21.97 29.28 -4.52
C SER A 153 -20.64 29.90 -4.08
N HIS A 154 -20.05 30.75 -4.93
CA HIS A 154 -19.63 32.09 -4.50
C HIS A 154 -19.54 33.09 -5.67
N THR A 155 -20.57 33.15 -6.52
CA THR A 155 -20.87 34.38 -7.26
C THR A 155 -21.52 35.35 -6.28
N ARG A 156 -20.72 35.95 -5.38
CA ARG A 156 -21.16 37.14 -4.65
C ARG A 156 -21.12 38.28 -5.66
N LEU A 157 -22.30 38.60 -6.19
CA LEU A 157 -22.58 39.75 -7.04
C LEU A 157 -21.86 40.98 -6.48
N ARG A 158 -20.89 41.51 -7.25
CA ARG A 158 -20.30 42.82 -7.02
C ARG A 158 -21.41 43.84 -7.35
N PRO A 159 -21.90 44.66 -6.41
CA PRO A 159 -22.77 45.76 -6.79
C PRO A 159 -21.93 46.72 -7.63
N MET A 160 -22.34 46.93 -8.88
CA MET A 160 -21.91 48.05 -9.69
C MET A 160 -22.48 49.31 -9.02
N ALA A 161 -21.70 49.93 -8.13
CA ALA A 161 -21.98 51.27 -7.68
C ALA A 161 -21.37 52.25 -8.68
N SER A 162 -22.28 52.95 -9.32
CA SER A 162 -22.19 54.05 -10.26
C SER A 162 -21.23 55.17 -9.86
N ALA A 163 -20.60 55.72 -10.89
CA ALA A 163 -20.20 57.11 -11.11
C ALA A 163 -20.34 58.10 -9.94
N GLU A 164 -19.24 58.79 -9.63
CA GLU A 164 -19.29 60.20 -9.29
C GLU A 164 -18.09 60.94 -9.88
N THR A 165 -18.41 61.73 -10.89
CA THR A 165 -17.67 62.88 -11.42
C THR A 165 -17.52 63.92 -10.33
N THR A 166 -16.33 64.48 -10.10
CA THR A 166 -16.10 65.92 -9.92
C THR A 166 -14.61 66.26 -9.73
N LEU A 167 -14.14 67.09 -10.66
CA LEU A 167 -13.12 68.17 -10.61
C LEU A 167 -11.75 67.88 -9.95
#